data_AF-A0AA35X7T9-F1
#
_entry.id   AF-A0AA35X7T9-F1
#
_cell.length_a   1.000
_cell.length_b   1.000
_cell.length_c   1.000
_cell.angle_alpha   90.00
_cell.angle_beta   90.00
_cell.angle_gamma   90.00
#
_symmetry.space_group_name_H-M   'P 1'
#
loop_
_entity.id
_entity.type
_entity.pdbx_description
1 polymer ?
#
loop_
_entity_poly.entity_id
_entity_poly.type
_entity_poly.pdbx_seq_one_letter_code
_entity_poly.pdbx_strand_id
1 'polypeptide(L)'
;MAGNIPLAALLDSLLQKSYHELTVLAELLPRKSDVDRKIGIVGFARQTRLQLVRLLALVKWAGSSDSVQKCSEMSELLSQQSWLYEDTANQLAHLARHQLLLAWYICTALFL
;
A
#
# COMPACT_ATOMS: atom_id res chain seq x y z
N MET A 1 9.91 0.99 0.07
CA MET A 1 9.28 2.15 0.74
C MET A 1 8.33 2.96 -0.17
N ALA A 2 7.57 2.32 -1.07
CA ALA A 2 6.58 3.00 -1.92
C ALA A 2 5.20 2.48 -1.54
N GLY A 3 4.43 3.27 -0.78
CA GLY A 3 3.09 2.84 -0.36
C GLY A 3 2.38 3.70 0.68
N ASN A 4 3.07 4.60 1.39
CA ASN A 4 2.41 5.47 2.37
C ASN A 4 2.00 6.81 1.73
N ILE A 5 0.69 7.06 1.74
CA ILE A 5 0.11 8.35 1.35
C ILE A 5 -0.04 9.20 2.61
N PRO A 6 0.47 10.43 2.65
CA PRO A 6 0.33 11.28 3.83
C PRO A 6 -1.16 11.63 4.05
N LEU A 7 -1.60 11.55 5.30
CA LEU A 7 -2.99 11.81 5.68
C LEU A 7 -3.44 13.24 5.29
N ALA A 8 -2.51 14.20 5.28
CA ALA A 8 -2.75 15.55 4.79
C ALA A 8 -3.19 15.57 3.32
N ALA A 9 -2.53 14.83 2.42
CA ALA A 9 -2.91 14.78 1.01
C ALA A 9 -4.29 14.12 0.80
N LEU A 10 -4.64 13.13 1.64
CA LEU A 10 -5.98 12.54 1.64
C LEU A 10 -7.04 13.56 2.09
N LEU A 11 -6.73 14.36 3.11
CA LEU A 11 -7.61 15.41 3.59
C LEU A 11 -7.83 16.50 2.53
N ASP A 12 -6.76 16.99 1.89
CA ASP A 12 -6.84 18.00 0.85
C ASP A 12 -7.65 17.53 -0.36
N SER A 13 -7.42 16.28 -0.82
CA SER A 13 -8.17 15.72 -1.94
C SER A 13 -9.66 15.53 -1.62
N LEU A 14 -9.99 15.11 -0.39
CA LEU A 14 -11.37 14.97 0.06
C LEU A 14 -12.07 16.32 0.17
N LEU A 15 -11.38 17.33 0.73
CA LEU A 15 -11.89 18.69 0.80
C LEU A 15 -12.17 19.24 -0.61
N GLN A 16 -11.17 19.20 -1.49
CA GLN A 16 -11.29 19.70 -2.85
C GLN A 16 -12.44 19.04 -3.61
N LYS A 17 -12.58 17.71 -3.49
CA LYS A 17 -13.70 16.97 -4.08
C LYS A 17 -15.04 17.40 -3.49
N SER A 18 -15.14 17.52 -2.17
CA SER A 18 -16.40 17.90 -1.50
C SER A 18 -16.85 19.31 -1.86
N TYR A 19 -15.91 20.26 -1.96
CA TYR A 19 -16.19 21.62 -2.41
C TYR A 19 -16.62 21.65 -3.87
N HIS A 20 -15.94 20.89 -4.74
CA HIS A 20 -16.34 20.80 -6.14
C HIS A 20 -17.75 20.23 -6.30
N GLU A 21 -18.06 19.12 -5.63
CA GLU A 21 -19.40 18.52 -5.64
C GLU A 21 -20.46 19.49 -5.10
N LEU A 22 -20.14 20.27 -4.05
CA LEU A 22 -21.02 21.28 -3.50
C LEU A 22 -21.30 22.43 -4.49
N THR A 23 -20.26 22.94 -5.16
CA THR A 23 -20.39 23.99 -6.17
C THR A 23 -21.27 23.54 -7.32
N VAL A 24 -21.02 22.33 -7.84
CA VAL A 24 -21.83 21.74 -8.92
C VAL A 24 -23.28 21.57 -8.47
N LEU A 25 -23.52 21.11 -7.24
CA LEU A 25 -24.88 20.99 -6.71
C LEU A 25 -25.56 22.36 -6.62
N ALA A 26 -24.86 23.38 -6.12
CA ALA A 26 -25.36 24.75 -6.00
C ALA A 26 -25.78 25.36 -7.35
N GLU A 27 -25.01 25.11 -8.41
CA GLU A 27 -25.34 25.58 -9.76
C GLU A 27 -26.55 24.86 -10.38
N LEU A 28 -26.76 23.59 -10.04
CA LEU A 28 -27.83 22.77 -10.60
C LEU A 28 -29.16 22.90 -9.84
N LEU A 29 -29.13 23.22 -8.55
CA LEU A 29 -30.30 23.34 -7.67
C LEU A 29 -31.41 24.27 -8.20
N PRO A 30 -31.13 25.49 -8.70
CA PRO A 30 -32.16 26.43 -9.13
C PRO A 30 -33.05 25.88 -10.26
N ARG A 31 -32.49 25.01 -11.11
CA ARG A 31 -33.17 24.45 -12.29
C ARG A 31 -34.05 23.24 -11.98
N LYS A 32 -34.04 22.74 -10.74
CA LYS A 32 -34.76 21.52 -10.32
C LYS A 32 -36.06 21.82 -9.58
N SER A 33 -36.97 20.84 -9.56
CA SER A 33 -38.19 20.87 -8.73
C SER A 33 -37.86 20.85 -7.23
N ASP A 34 -38.77 21.31 -6.37
CA ASP A 34 -38.55 21.34 -4.91
C ASP A 34 -38.17 19.97 -4.33
N VAL A 35 -38.85 18.91 -4.79
CA VAL A 35 -38.59 17.53 -4.37
C VAL A 35 -37.19 17.08 -4.80
N ASP A 36 -36.81 17.33 -6.06
CA ASP A 36 -35.50 16.93 -6.57
C ASP A 36 -34.35 17.70 -5.91
N ARG A 37 -34.58 18.97 -5.52
CA ARG A 37 -33.61 19.75 -4.74
C ARG A 37 -33.37 19.12 -3.37
N LYS A 38 -34.44 18.77 -2.65
CA LYS A 38 -34.34 18.12 -1.33
C LYS A 38 -33.59 16.80 -1.42
N ILE A 39 -33.92 15.97 -2.41
CA ILE A 39 -33.22 14.69 -2.66
C ILE A 39 -31.73 14.94 -2.92
N GLY A 40 -31.39 15.92 -3.77
CA GLY A 40 -30.00 16.26 -4.08
C GLY A 40 -29.20 16.70 -2.85
N ILE A 41 -29.77 17.59 -2.02
CA ILE A 41 -29.12 18.09 -0.79
C ILE A 41 -28.90 16.95 0.21
N VAL A 42 -29.94 16.13 0.46
CA VAL A 42 -29.83 15.00 1.39
C VAL A 42 -28.84 13.96 0.87
N GLY A 43 -28.84 13.70 -0.44
CA GLY A 43 -27.91 12.80 -1.10
C GLY A 43 -26.45 13.23 -0.92
N PHE A 44 -26.16 14.51 -1.21
CA PHE A 44 -24.84 15.10 -0.99
C PHE A 44 -24.43 15.01 0.48
N ALA A 45 -25.28 15.47 1.40
CA ALA A 45 -24.99 15.44 2.84
C ALA A 45 -24.67 14.02 3.34
N ARG A 46 -25.43 13.02 2.86
CA ARG A 46 -25.17 11.60 3.18
C ARG A 46 -23.82 11.13 2.64
N GLN A 47 -23.51 11.44 1.38
CA GLN A 47 -22.24 11.05 0.75
C GLN A 47 -21.05 11.68 1.48
N THR A 48 -21.07 12.99 1.73
CA THR A 48 -20.00 13.71 2.43
C THR A 48 -19.81 13.17 3.84
N ARG A 49 -20.90 12.91 4.58
CA ARG A 49 -20.82 12.33 5.92
C ARG A 49 -20.14 10.97 5.92
N LEU A 50 -20.47 10.08 4.98
CA LEU A 50 -19.86 8.75 4.91
C LEU A 50 -18.36 8.83 4.61
N GLN A 51 -17.95 9.75 3.73
CA GLN A 51 -16.53 9.98 3.45
C GLN A 51 -15.78 10.49 4.69
N LEU A 52 -16.35 11.45 5.41
CA LEU A 52 -15.77 11.97 6.65
C LEU A 52 -15.68 10.92 7.76
N VAL A 53 -16.67 10.02 7.87
CA VAL A 53 -16.62 8.91 8.83
C VAL A 53 -15.49 7.94 8.50
N ARG A 54 -15.26 7.63 7.21
CA ARG A 54 -14.11 6.81 6.78
C ARG A 54 -12.79 7.50 7.07
N LEU A 55 -12.68 8.80 6.80
CA LEU A 55 -11.50 9.58 7.13
C LEU A 55 -11.23 9.61 8.64
N LEU A 56 -12.27 9.78 9.47
CA LEU A 56 -12.16 9.74 10.93
C LEU A 56 -11.61 8.38 11.40
N ALA A 57 -12.08 7.27 10.82
CA ALA A 57 -11.56 5.95 11.13
C ALA A 57 -10.06 5.85 10.80
N LEU A 58 -9.62 6.39 9.66
CA LEU A 58 -8.20 6.45 9.28
C LEU A 58 -7.39 7.31 10.25
N VAL A 59 -7.87 8.48 10.65
CA VAL A 59 -7.19 9.35 11.63
C VAL A 59 -7.02 8.63 12.97
N LYS A 60 -8.08 7.95 13.45
CA LYS A 60 -7.99 7.17 14.70
C LYS A 60 -6.99 6.02 14.57
N TRP A 61 -6.93 5.37 13.42
CA TRP A 61 -5.99 4.29 13.17
C TRP A 61 -4.55 4.79 13.01
N ALA A 62 -4.34 5.97 12.42
CA ALA A 62 -3.04 6.60 12.28
C ALA A 62 -2.37 6.86 13.65
N GLY A 63 -3.15 7.08 14.71
CA GLY A 63 -2.61 7.15 16.08
C GLY A 63 -1.93 5.86 16.57
N SER A 64 -2.14 4.73 15.89
CA SER A 64 -1.49 3.43 16.16
C SER A 64 -0.52 2.99 15.05
N SER A 65 -0.23 3.86 14.07
CA SER A 65 0.58 3.49 12.90
C SER A 65 2.03 3.18 13.24
N ASP A 66 2.59 3.80 14.28
CA ASP A 66 4.00 3.61 14.65
C ASP A 66 4.32 2.15 15.00
N SER A 67 3.41 1.47 15.70
CA SER A 67 3.55 0.05 16.03
C SER A 67 3.49 -0.82 14.77
N VAL A 68 2.59 -0.49 13.84
CA VAL A 68 2.45 -1.21 12.57
C VAL A 68 3.67 -1.01 11.67
N GLN A 69 4.22 0.20 11.65
CA GLN A 69 5.40 0.52 10.86
C GLN A 69 6.63 -0.24 11.36
N LYS A 70 6.86 -0.30 12.67
CA LYS A 70 7.93 -1.14 13.26
C LYS A 70 7.76 -2.61 12.91
N CYS A 71 6.55 -3.15 12.99
CA CYS A 71 6.29 -4.52 12.57
C CYS A 71 6.58 -4.74 11.09
N SER A 72 6.23 -3.77 10.23
CA SER A 72 6.52 -3.83 8.79
C SER A 72 8.03 -3.86 8.53
N GLU A 73 8.80 -3.00 9.20
CA GLU A 73 10.27 -2.96 9.09
C GLU A 73 10.90 -4.29 9.55
N MET A 74 10.41 -4.85 10.66
CA MET A 74 10.86 -6.16 11.13
C MET A 74 10.53 -7.27 10.15
N SER A 75 9.32 -7.28 9.58
CA SER A 75 8.92 -8.27 8.57
C SER A 75 9.75 -8.15 7.30
N GLU A 76 10.08 -6.93 6.87
CA GLU A 76 10.97 -6.69 5.72
C GLU A 76 12.37 -7.25 5.98
N LEU A 77 12.93 -6.99 7.16
CA LEU A 77 14.21 -7.55 7.57
C LEU A 77 14.18 -9.08 7.56
N LEU A 78 13.17 -9.70 8.19
CA LEU A 78 13.03 -11.16 8.23
C LEU A 78 12.91 -11.76 6.83
N SER A 79 12.19 -11.08 5.92
CA SER A 79 12.04 -11.51 4.53
C SER A 79 13.38 -11.46 3.79
N GLN A 80 14.17 -10.40 4.02
CA GLN A 80 15.51 -10.28 3.45
C GLN A 80 16.44 -11.39 3.98
N GLN A 81 16.40 -11.68 5.28
CA GLN A 81 17.21 -12.75 5.87
C GLN A 81 16.81 -14.12 5.29
N SER A 82 15.51 -14.40 5.18
CA SER A 82 15.03 -15.65 4.56
C SER A 82 15.58 -15.83 3.15
N TRP A 83 15.52 -14.77 2.34
CA TRP A 83 16.07 -14.79 0.98
C TRP A 83 17.57 -15.06 0.96
N LEU A 84 18.34 -14.41 1.83
CA LEU A 84 19.79 -14.62 1.94
C LEU A 84 20.13 -16.05 2.35
N TYR A 85 19.39 -16.64 3.29
CA TYR A 85 19.60 -18.03 3.70
C TYR A 85 19.32 -19.01 2.56
N GLU A 86 18.23 -18.80 1.81
CA GLU A 86 17.91 -19.63 0.65
C GLU A 86 18.96 -19.49 -0.46
N ASP A 87 19.37 -18.26 -0.78
CA ASP A 87 20.37 -18.02 -1.83
C ASP A 87 21.73 -18.62 -1.45
N THR A 88 22.20 -18.40 -0.23
CA THR A 88 23.46 -18.98 0.24
C THR A 88 23.42 -20.50 0.26
N ALA A 89 22.32 -21.12 0.70
CA ALA A 89 22.14 -22.56 0.65
C ALA A 89 22.19 -23.08 -0.80
N ASN A 90 21.52 -22.39 -1.72
CA ASN A 90 21.54 -22.74 -3.15
C ASN A 90 22.94 -22.63 -3.75
N GLN A 91 23.67 -21.56 -3.44
CA GLN A 91 25.04 -21.35 -3.89
C GLN A 91 25.98 -22.45 -3.37
N LEU A 92 25.93 -22.75 -2.06
CA LEU A 92 26.72 -23.83 -1.47
C LEU A 92 26.42 -25.19 -2.12
N ALA A 93 25.14 -25.47 -2.35
CA ALA A 93 24.71 -26.70 -2.98
C ALA A 93 25.16 -26.80 -4.45
N HIS A 94 25.21 -25.69 -5.17
CA HIS A 94 25.76 -25.61 -6.52
C HIS A 94 27.28 -25.85 -6.55
N LEU A 95 28.03 -25.21 -5.64
CA LEU A 95 29.48 -25.41 -5.51
C LEU A 95 29.81 -26.88 -5.25
N ALA A 96 29.12 -27.49 -4.28
CA ALA A 96 29.35 -28.87 -3.87
C ALA A 96 29.07 -29.87 -5.01
N ARG A 97 27.95 -29.68 -5.73
CA ARG A 97 27.50 -30.63 -6.75
C ARG A 97 28.13 -30.43 -8.12
N HIS A 98 28.41 -29.20 -8.52
CA HIS A 98 28.85 -28.93 -9.88
C HIS A 98 30.34 -28.60 -9.94
N GLN A 99 30.80 -27.65 -9.14
CA GLN A 99 32.17 -27.16 -9.27
C GLN A 99 33.19 -28.15 -8.71
N LEU A 100 32.92 -28.76 -7.55
CA LEU A 100 33.84 -29.74 -6.97
C LEU A 100 33.90 -31.04 -7.77
N LEU A 101 32.78 -31.52 -8.33
CA LEU A 101 32.79 -32.73 -9.18
C LEU A 101 33.51 -32.47 -10.51
N LEU A 102 33.33 -31.29 -11.11
CA LEU A 102 34.09 -30.89 -12.30
C LEU A 102 35.59 -30.81 -12.00
N ALA A 103 35.98 -30.17 -10.89
CA ALA A 103 37.38 -30.09 -10.47
C ALA A 103 37.97 -31.49 -10.22
N TRP A 104 37.20 -32.38 -9.57
CA TRP A 104 37.62 -33.77 -9.36
C TRP A 104 37.82 -34.52 -10.68
N TYR A 105 36.86 -34.43 -11.60
CA TYR A 105 36.96 -35.06 -12.93
C TYR A 105 38.17 -34.55 -13.72
N ILE A 106 38.40 -33.24 -13.74
CA ILE A 106 39.55 -32.62 -14.40
C ILE A 106 40.87 -33.11 -13.78
N CYS A 107 40.98 -33.15 -12.45
CA CYS A 107 42.17 -33.67 -11.77
C CYS A 107 42.42 -35.16 -12.08
N THR A 108 41.37 -35.99 -12.10
CA THR A 108 41.51 -37.41 -12.48
C THR A 108 41.91 -37.59 -13.94
N ALA A 109 41.43 -36.74 -14.85
CA ALA A 109 41.77 -36.81 -16.27
C ALA A 109 43.15 -36.23 -16.62
N LEU A 110 43.73 -35.39 -15.76
CA LEU A 110 45.08 -34.83 -15.91
C LEU A 110 46.19 -35.70 -15.29
N PHE A 111 45.84 -36.62 -14.38
CA PHE A 111 46.78 -37.50 -13.67
C PHE A 111 46.71 -38.99 -14.09
N LEU A 112 45.89 -39.33 -15.09
CA LEU A 112 45.88 -40.61 -15.81
C LEU A 112 46.33 -40.43 -17.26
#